data_AF-A0A9P6S039-F1
#
_entry.id   AF-A0A9P6S039-F1
#
_cell.length_a   1.000
_cell.length_b   1.000
_cell.length_c   1.000
_cell.angle_alpha   90.00
_cell.angle_beta   90.00
_cell.angle_gamma   90.00
#
_symmetry.space_group_name_H-M   'P 1'
#
loop_
_entity.id
_entity.type
_entity.pdbx_description
1 polymer ?
#
loop_
_entity_poly.entity_id
_entity_poly.type
_entity_poly.pdbx_seq_one_letter_code
_entity_poly.pdbx_strand_id
1 'polypeptide(L)'
;MVPNHPKYHHYIPRFILKTFADNFLPTSSNTKYIATSTPGVFEPLDWRIVKLRGRKKGIKSKERNDKGGGARGGARGDAGGEGSGVGGKGGGVGGEGGGVGGEGGGVGGGLQAGARPPRREGSYYINVYQVASHTIELNDVAREYGIYDMYRDITSVDEMKFEKLLSKLEGTSSMFFRKIRSGEDLSLTRVQLEDMKKFLCIMMYRGEHRWREYHDGLLNFKTHGSLKIHMDNNHIKKLQDVWFGNLKWFIKTPPSDIMDEYKKFISNEAENASGGTTNTEYQGPIYATALCEFGEMVPHYVCVWQAEEGSEFILSDNCFGAFEGNKGIPFHSFFIVSPRYAIVLVNRFYMSPPSSFERAILSQQITRKSWFEEELHRNPETVYMKGPLPEDAVESGFSPDDVFKYTRIVVPQQDVYKVNSIFLDCRDKSLTYKSTVCMLKSLRFYDKVKSNSGLFNYEHDYTILKRKLFADLNRTHSS
;
A
#
# COMPACT_ATOMS: atom_id res chain seq x y z
N MET A 1 -20.22 -5.47 34.57
CA MET A 1 -19.51 -5.54 33.28
C MET A 1 -19.84 -4.27 32.53
N VAL A 2 -18.85 -3.44 32.21
CA VAL A 2 -19.08 -2.24 31.39
C VAL A 2 -19.49 -2.72 30.00
N PRO A 3 -20.56 -2.18 29.39
CA PRO A 3 -20.88 -2.48 28.00
C PRO A 3 -19.67 -2.08 27.15
N ASN A 4 -18.95 -3.05 26.59
CA ASN A 4 -17.92 -2.75 25.60
C ASN A 4 -18.63 -2.21 24.36
N HIS A 5 -18.60 -0.89 24.21
CA HIS A 5 -19.05 -0.25 22.98
C HIS A 5 -18.17 -0.74 21.82
N PRO A 6 -18.77 -1.15 20.69
CA PRO A 6 -18.01 -1.63 19.55
C PRO A 6 -17.02 -0.55 19.10
N LYS A 7 -15.75 -0.94 18.90
CA LYS A 7 -14.67 -0.02 18.55
C LYS A 7 -14.31 -0.15 17.09
N TYR A 8 -14.09 0.99 16.44
CA TYR A 8 -13.67 1.04 15.05
C TYR A 8 -12.15 1.05 14.94
N HIS A 9 -11.59 0.05 14.28
CA HIS A 9 -10.17 -0.03 13.97
C HIS A 9 -9.97 0.20 12.47
N HIS A 10 -9.10 1.15 12.12
CA HIS A 10 -8.91 1.52 10.72
C HIS A 10 -7.75 0.73 10.14
N TYR A 11 -7.97 0.06 9.01
CA TYR A 11 -6.89 -0.61 8.28
C TYR A 11 -6.16 0.35 7.35
N ILE A 12 -6.75 1.52 7.07
CA ILE A 12 -6.03 2.67 6.53
C ILE A 12 -5.73 3.66 7.66
N PRO A 13 -4.47 4.11 7.80
CA PRO A 13 -4.10 5.07 8.83
C PRO A 13 -4.96 6.34 8.79
N ARG A 14 -5.44 6.78 9.96
CA ARG A 14 -6.39 7.92 10.06
C ARG A 14 -5.83 9.21 9.49
N PHE A 15 -4.51 9.43 9.58
CA PHE A 15 -3.89 10.62 9.01
C PHE A 15 -3.94 10.63 7.46
N ILE A 16 -3.97 9.47 6.79
CA ILE A 16 -4.19 9.36 5.33
C ILE A 16 -5.63 9.75 5.03
N LEU A 17 -6.58 9.16 5.76
CA LEU A 17 -8.01 9.44 5.58
C LEU A 17 -8.33 10.92 5.74
N LYS A 18 -7.76 11.54 6.77
CA LYS A 18 -7.83 12.99 7.00
C LYS A 18 -7.25 13.77 5.82
N THR A 19 -6.06 13.40 5.36
CA THR A 19 -5.40 14.04 4.22
C THR A 19 -6.27 14.00 2.96
N PHE A 20 -6.92 12.88 2.72
CA PHE A 20 -7.80 12.70 1.56
C PHE A 20 -8.95 13.70 1.53
N ALA A 21 -9.43 14.09 2.70
CA ALA A 21 -10.59 14.95 2.85
C ALA A 21 -10.27 16.40 3.28
N ASP A 22 -9.03 16.72 3.68
CA ASP A 22 -8.58 18.05 4.14
C ASP A 22 -8.86 19.19 3.12
N ASN A 23 -9.20 18.89 1.86
CA ASN A 23 -9.52 19.87 0.81
C ASN A 23 -10.98 19.84 0.32
N PHE A 24 -11.89 19.16 1.02
CA PHE A 24 -13.33 19.18 0.74
C PHE A 24 -14.07 20.34 1.41
N LEU A 25 -13.38 21.09 2.26
CA LEU A 25 -13.93 22.31 2.83
C LEU A 25 -13.97 23.35 1.72
N PRO A 26 -15.16 23.85 1.31
CA PRO A 26 -15.22 25.01 0.44
C PRO A 26 -14.52 26.14 1.18
N THR A 27 -13.32 26.52 0.73
CA THR A 27 -12.76 27.81 1.10
C THR A 27 -13.74 28.83 0.55
N SER A 28 -14.32 29.64 1.43
CA SER A 28 -15.28 30.70 1.11
C SER A 28 -14.70 31.82 0.22
N SER A 29 -13.58 31.58 -0.45
CA SER A 29 -12.80 32.54 -1.23
C SER A 29 -12.43 32.07 -2.65
N ASN A 30 -12.82 30.87 -3.09
CA ASN A 30 -12.44 30.35 -4.41
C ASN A 30 -13.34 30.80 -5.58
N THR A 31 -13.80 32.05 -5.57
CA THR A 31 -14.53 32.67 -6.70
C THR A 31 -13.62 33.36 -7.71
N LYS A 32 -12.29 33.14 -7.66
CA LYS A 32 -11.34 33.74 -8.61
C LYS A 32 -10.27 32.77 -9.12
N TYR A 33 -10.70 31.67 -9.72
CA TYR A 33 -9.94 31.09 -10.84
C TYR A 33 -10.74 31.36 -12.11
N ILE A 34 -10.69 32.62 -12.56
CA ILE A 34 -11.09 32.96 -13.92
C ILE A 34 -10.02 32.36 -14.83
N ALA A 35 -10.47 31.45 -15.70
CA ALA A 35 -9.69 30.90 -16.78
C ALA A 35 -9.15 32.03 -17.66
N THR A 36 -7.84 32.27 -17.60
CA THR A 36 -7.11 32.89 -18.71
C THR A 36 -6.50 31.77 -19.53
N SER A 37 -7.33 31.10 -20.32
CA SER A 37 -6.87 30.38 -21.51
C SER A 37 -7.75 30.79 -22.68
N THR A 38 -7.08 31.30 -23.69
CA THR A 38 -7.58 31.76 -24.98
C THR A 38 -8.56 30.75 -25.60
N PRO A 39 -9.65 31.17 -26.26
CA PRO A 39 -10.61 30.27 -26.88
C PRO A 39 -9.99 29.62 -28.12
N GLY A 40 -9.40 28.45 -27.95
CA GLY A 40 -9.09 27.51 -29.02
C GLY A 40 -10.35 26.72 -29.38
N VAL A 41 -10.72 26.77 -30.66
CA VAL A 41 -11.83 26.09 -31.31
C VAL A 41 -12.00 24.65 -30.79
N PHE A 42 -13.11 24.37 -30.12
CA PHE A 42 -13.57 23.01 -29.85
C PHE A 42 -14.15 22.45 -31.15
N GLU A 43 -13.42 21.55 -31.82
CA GLU A 43 -14.04 20.71 -32.85
C GLU A 43 -14.92 19.64 -32.19
N PRO A 44 -16.12 19.34 -32.73
CA PRO A 44 -16.92 18.22 -32.26
C PRO A 44 -16.26 16.90 -32.68
N LEU A 45 -15.95 16.02 -31.74
CA LEU A 45 -15.46 14.68 -32.04
C LEU A 45 -16.55 13.85 -32.74
N ASP A 46 -16.33 13.57 -34.03
CA ASP A 46 -17.04 12.57 -34.81
C ASP A 46 -16.64 11.15 -34.35
N TRP A 47 -17.63 10.31 -34.09
CA TRP A 47 -17.50 8.98 -33.48
C TRP A 47 -17.33 7.86 -34.51
N ARG A 48 -17.13 8.17 -35.79
CA ARG A 48 -17.00 7.16 -36.85
C ARG A 48 -15.60 7.22 -37.46
N ILE A 49 -14.95 6.05 -37.46
CA ILE A 49 -13.79 5.59 -38.26
C ILE A 49 -12.57 5.21 -37.40
N VAL A 50 -12.43 3.90 -37.13
CA VAL A 50 -11.12 3.25 -37.13
C VAL A 50 -11.25 1.90 -37.85
N LYS A 51 -10.80 1.85 -39.11
CA LYS A 51 -10.40 0.61 -39.78
C LYS A 51 -8.88 0.48 -39.64
N LEU A 52 -8.48 -0.68 -39.14
CA LEU A 52 -7.12 -1.18 -38.98
C LEU A 52 -6.28 -1.09 -40.26
N ARG A 53 -5.01 -0.67 -40.15
CA ARG A 53 -3.88 -1.25 -40.91
C ARG A 53 -2.60 -1.19 -40.08
N GLY A 54 -2.06 -2.36 -39.77
CA GLY A 54 -0.75 -2.51 -39.14
C GLY A 54 0.40 -2.46 -40.14
N ARG A 55 1.62 -2.24 -39.63
CA ARG A 55 2.86 -2.66 -40.28
C ARG A 55 4.00 -2.74 -39.26
N LYS A 56 4.51 -3.98 -39.09
CA LYS A 56 5.76 -4.30 -38.40
C LYS A 56 6.96 -3.82 -39.23
N LYS A 57 7.99 -3.30 -38.57
CA LYS A 57 9.38 -3.40 -39.04
C LYS A 57 10.30 -3.69 -37.85
N GLY A 58 11.08 -4.75 -37.98
CA GLY A 58 12.09 -5.16 -37.02
C GLY A 58 13.40 -4.40 -37.20
N ILE A 59 14.20 -4.36 -36.15
CA ILE A 59 15.58 -3.87 -36.16
C ILE A 59 16.45 -4.90 -35.42
N LYS A 60 17.51 -5.32 -36.11
CA LYS A 60 18.64 -6.12 -35.61
C LYS A 60 19.56 -5.21 -34.78
N SER A 61 20.02 -5.68 -33.62
CA SER A 61 21.20 -5.12 -32.94
C SER A 61 22.36 -6.11 -32.99
N LYS A 62 23.56 -5.54 -33.03
CA LYS A 62 24.84 -6.14 -33.38
C LYS A 62 25.72 -6.06 -32.12
N GLU A 63 26.31 -7.18 -31.75
CA GLU A 63 27.27 -7.31 -30.64
C GLU A 63 28.54 -6.48 -30.88
N ARG A 64 29.10 -5.95 -29.78
CA ARG A 64 30.54 -5.75 -29.60
C ARG A 64 30.93 -6.07 -28.16
N ASN A 65 31.84 -7.03 -28.04
CA ASN A 65 32.73 -7.27 -26.92
C ASN A 65 33.66 -6.08 -26.73
N ASP A 66 34.05 -5.81 -25.48
CA ASP A 66 35.43 -5.41 -25.19
C ASP A 66 35.90 -5.94 -23.83
N LYS A 67 37.16 -6.35 -23.83
CA LYS A 67 37.94 -6.95 -22.74
C LYS A 67 38.82 -5.89 -22.08
N GLY A 68 39.18 -6.13 -20.82
CA GLY A 68 40.34 -5.56 -20.13
C GLY A 68 40.00 -5.20 -18.69
N GLY A 69 40.77 -5.50 -17.65
CA GLY A 69 42.09 -6.10 -17.54
C GLY A 69 42.78 -5.53 -16.29
N GLY A 70 43.20 -6.40 -15.36
CA GLY A 70 44.22 -6.16 -14.31
C GLY A 70 43.88 -5.18 -13.18
N ALA A 71 44.53 -5.16 -12.01
CA ALA A 71 45.47 -6.06 -11.32
C ALA A 71 45.75 -5.46 -9.91
N ARG A 72 46.09 -6.32 -8.95
CA ARG A 72 46.93 -6.10 -7.74
C ARG A 72 46.43 -5.21 -6.57
N GLY A 73 46.37 -5.85 -5.40
CA GLY A 73 47.41 -5.66 -4.37
C GLY A 73 46.96 -5.13 -2.99
N GLY A 74 47.49 -5.75 -1.93
CA GLY A 74 47.68 -5.09 -0.63
C GLY A 74 47.08 -5.83 0.57
N ALA A 75 47.94 -6.22 1.51
CA ALA A 75 47.63 -6.96 2.72
C ALA A 75 47.90 -6.13 3.99
N ARG A 76 47.38 -6.65 5.12
CA ARG A 76 47.75 -6.43 6.55
C ARG A 76 47.00 -5.33 7.33
N GLY A 77 46.59 -5.70 8.55
CA GLY A 77 46.36 -4.78 9.66
C GLY A 77 45.46 -5.37 10.75
N ASP A 78 46.03 -5.57 11.93
CA ASP A 78 45.54 -6.33 13.09
C ASP A 78 44.69 -5.52 14.09
N ALA A 79 43.98 -6.27 14.95
CA ALA A 79 43.72 -6.05 16.38
C ALA A 79 42.88 -4.86 16.94
N GLY A 80 41.85 -5.23 17.72
CA GLY A 80 41.79 -4.87 19.14
C GLY A 80 40.60 -4.01 19.62
N GLY A 81 39.93 -4.45 20.70
CA GLY A 81 39.31 -3.53 21.67
C GLY A 81 37.90 -3.89 22.16
N GLU A 82 37.83 -4.56 23.31
CA GLU A 82 36.65 -4.74 24.16
C GLU A 82 36.14 -3.42 24.78
N GLY A 83 34.88 -3.38 25.20
CA GLY A 83 34.37 -2.31 26.07
C GLY A 83 32.89 -2.45 26.43
N SER A 84 32.61 -2.73 27.69
CA SER A 84 31.33 -3.07 28.32
C SER A 84 30.69 -1.90 29.10
N GLY A 85 29.40 -2.05 29.46
CA GLY A 85 28.65 -1.24 30.45
C GLY A 85 27.21 -0.95 29.98
N VAL A 86 26.11 -1.54 30.47
CA VAL A 86 25.50 -1.67 31.82
C VAL A 86 24.89 -0.37 32.39
N GLY A 87 23.58 -0.43 32.67
CA GLY A 87 22.80 0.44 33.58
C GLY A 87 21.78 1.32 32.85
N GLY A 88 20.51 1.47 33.25
CA GLY A 88 19.78 1.10 34.46
C GLY A 88 18.30 1.50 34.33
N LYS A 89 17.49 1.00 35.28
CA LYS A 89 16.02 1.01 35.36
C LYS A 89 15.39 2.32 35.84
N GLY A 90 14.08 2.47 35.55
CA GLY A 90 13.06 3.21 36.32
C GLY A 90 11.82 3.40 35.44
N GLY A 91 10.56 3.07 35.77
CA GLY A 91 9.87 2.90 37.04
C GLY A 91 8.73 3.93 37.10
N GLY A 92 7.46 3.53 36.92
CA GLY A 92 6.31 4.45 36.92
C GLY A 92 4.94 3.77 36.97
N VAL A 93 4.41 3.65 38.19
CA VAL A 93 3.02 3.37 38.63
C VAL A 93 2.17 4.63 38.33
N GLY A 94 0.88 4.67 38.00
CA GLY A 94 -0.31 3.86 38.26
C GLY A 94 -1.40 4.83 38.79
N GLY A 95 -2.62 4.82 38.23
CA GLY A 95 -3.70 5.72 38.65
C GLY A 95 -5.03 5.43 37.94
N GLU A 96 -5.87 4.63 38.59
CA GLU A 96 -7.33 4.49 38.39
C GLU A 96 -8.03 5.77 38.89
N GLY A 97 -9.24 6.19 38.54
CA GLY A 97 -10.43 5.55 37.97
C GLY A 97 -11.66 6.12 38.70
N GLY A 98 -12.79 6.30 38.01
CA GLY A 98 -14.08 6.58 38.67
C GLY A 98 -15.04 7.47 37.86
N GLY A 99 -16.07 6.86 37.27
CA GLY A 99 -17.25 7.52 36.73
C GLY A 99 -18.53 6.76 37.13
N VAL A 100 -19.69 7.39 36.97
CA VAL A 100 -21.06 6.83 36.94
C VAL A 100 -21.93 7.93 36.28
N GLY A 101 -22.93 7.73 35.41
CA GLY A 101 -23.62 6.57 34.82
C GLY A 101 -24.89 7.08 34.09
N GLY A 102 -25.58 6.22 33.33
CA GLY A 102 -26.95 6.47 32.87
C GLY A 102 -27.28 5.97 31.46
N GLU A 103 -27.88 4.79 31.35
CA GLU A 103 -28.56 4.25 30.16
C GLU A 103 -30.06 4.59 30.19
N GLY A 104 -30.68 4.74 29.01
CA GLY A 104 -32.13 4.86 28.84
C GLY A 104 -32.61 4.71 27.39
N GLY A 105 -33.15 3.52 27.09
CA GLY A 105 -34.22 3.13 26.14
C GLY A 105 -34.58 3.94 24.88
N GLY A 106 -34.45 3.27 23.72
CA GLY A 106 -35.55 2.84 22.82
C GLY A 106 -36.61 3.82 22.27
N VAL A 107 -36.81 3.75 20.94
CA VAL A 107 -38.08 3.66 20.17
C VAL A 107 -37.95 4.41 18.83
N GLY A 108 -38.41 3.75 17.76
CA GLY A 108 -38.23 4.16 16.36
C GLY A 108 -39.22 5.19 15.82
N GLY A 109 -38.93 5.65 14.60
CA GLY A 109 -39.83 6.49 13.82
C GLY A 109 -39.24 6.96 12.49
N GLY A 110 -39.95 6.65 11.40
CA GLY A 110 -40.13 7.52 10.22
C GLY A 110 -38.94 7.76 9.28
N LEU A 111 -39.03 7.22 8.07
CA LEU A 111 -38.29 7.68 6.89
C LEU A 111 -38.73 9.12 6.53
N GLN A 112 -38.03 10.12 7.06
CA GLN A 112 -37.95 11.46 6.48
C GLN A 112 -36.67 11.58 5.66
N ALA A 113 -36.75 12.29 4.54
CA ALA A 113 -35.60 12.66 3.72
C ALA A 113 -34.51 13.27 4.62
N GLY A 114 -33.43 12.53 4.82
CA GLY A 114 -32.47 12.77 5.89
C GLY A 114 -31.84 14.15 5.79
N ALA A 115 -32.18 15.02 6.74
CA ALA A 115 -31.34 16.15 7.09
C ALA A 115 -29.93 15.61 7.38
N ARG A 116 -28.90 16.25 6.82
CA ARG A 116 -27.50 15.87 7.07
C ARG A 116 -27.29 15.82 8.60
N PRO A 117 -26.76 14.71 9.15
CA PRO A 117 -26.52 14.62 10.59
C PRO A 117 -25.63 15.78 11.05
N PRO A 118 -25.85 16.33 12.25
CA PRO A 118 -25.03 17.41 12.77
C PRO A 118 -23.55 17.03 12.73
N ARG A 119 -22.77 17.92 12.13
CA ARG A 119 -21.32 17.75 11.91
C ARG A 119 -20.65 17.51 13.27
N ARG A 120 -20.09 16.32 13.49
CA ARG A 120 -19.20 16.07 14.62
C ARG A 120 -17.89 16.82 14.37
N GLU A 121 -17.38 17.48 15.38
CA GLU A 121 -16.07 18.12 15.30
C GLU A 121 -15.02 17.07 14.89
N GLY A 122 -14.31 17.31 13.78
CA GLY A 122 -13.35 16.36 13.21
C GLY A 122 -13.89 15.34 12.18
N SER A 123 -15.15 15.42 11.73
CA SER A 123 -15.64 14.59 10.61
C SER A 123 -15.10 15.12 9.26
N TYR A 124 -14.46 14.24 8.50
CA TYR A 124 -13.84 14.55 7.21
C TYR A 124 -14.64 13.89 6.09
N TYR A 125 -15.21 14.71 5.21
CA TYR A 125 -16.15 14.25 4.20
C TYR A 125 -15.47 14.08 2.84
N ILE A 126 -15.77 12.97 2.15
CA ILE A 126 -15.26 12.68 0.80
C ILE A 126 -16.33 11.97 -0.03
N ASN A 127 -16.24 12.06 -1.36
CA ASN A 127 -17.11 11.27 -2.22
C ASN A 127 -16.73 9.80 -2.10
N VAL A 128 -17.71 8.99 -1.73
CA VAL A 128 -17.63 7.54 -1.73
C VAL A 128 -18.67 7.00 -2.69
N TYR A 129 -18.23 6.20 -3.65
CA TYR A 129 -19.11 5.38 -4.47
C TYR A 129 -19.20 3.98 -3.88
N GLN A 130 -20.40 3.60 -3.45
CA GLN A 130 -20.71 2.25 -2.96
C GLN A 130 -21.07 1.36 -4.15
N VAL A 131 -20.31 0.28 -4.35
CA VAL A 131 -20.45 -0.59 -5.54
C VAL A 131 -21.78 -1.34 -5.51
N ALA A 132 -22.15 -1.90 -4.35
CA ALA A 132 -23.35 -2.75 -4.22
C ALA A 132 -24.66 -1.98 -4.40
N SER A 133 -24.77 -0.77 -3.83
CA SER A 133 -25.96 0.08 -3.93
C SER A 133 -25.93 1.02 -5.14
N HIS A 134 -24.79 1.09 -5.83
CA HIS A 134 -24.50 2.10 -6.85
C HIS A 134 -24.70 3.54 -6.37
N THR A 135 -24.62 3.85 -5.07
CA THR A 135 -24.82 5.20 -4.54
C THR A 135 -23.52 6.00 -4.50
N ILE A 136 -23.63 7.32 -4.68
CA ILE A 136 -22.54 8.26 -4.40
C ILE A 136 -22.98 9.03 -3.17
N GLU A 137 -22.19 8.92 -2.11
CA GLU A 137 -22.48 9.53 -0.83
C GLU A 137 -21.28 10.34 -0.37
N LEU A 138 -21.56 11.44 0.30
CA LEU A 138 -20.54 12.19 1.01
C LEU A 138 -20.40 11.56 2.40
N ASN A 139 -19.42 10.68 2.58
CA ASN A 139 -19.26 9.89 3.80
C ASN A 139 -18.08 10.38 4.65
N ASP A 140 -18.13 10.09 5.94
CA ASP A 140 -16.99 10.25 6.84
C ASP A 140 -15.95 9.19 6.49
N VAL A 141 -14.77 9.62 6.06
CA VAL A 141 -13.70 8.71 5.62
C VAL A 141 -13.34 7.70 6.71
N ALA A 142 -13.42 8.11 7.99
CA ALA A 142 -13.13 7.24 9.12
C ALA A 142 -14.08 6.02 9.17
N ARG A 143 -15.33 6.18 8.74
CA ARG A 143 -16.31 5.08 8.72
C ARG A 143 -16.13 4.16 7.53
N GLU A 144 -15.63 4.66 6.42
CA GLU A 144 -15.51 3.84 5.21
C GLU A 144 -14.44 2.75 5.34
N TYR A 145 -13.35 3.04 6.05
CA TYR A 145 -12.13 2.20 6.05
C TYR A 145 -11.75 1.65 7.42
N GLY A 146 -12.73 1.31 8.22
CA GLY A 146 -12.49 0.61 9.46
C GLY A 146 -13.39 -0.59 9.63
N ILE A 147 -13.01 -1.40 10.61
CA ILE A 147 -13.61 -2.69 10.91
C ILE A 147 -14.01 -2.62 12.38
N TYR A 148 -15.27 -2.91 12.65
CA TYR A 148 -15.75 -3.04 14.02
C TYR A 148 -15.07 -4.23 14.69
N ASP A 149 -14.54 -4.00 15.88
CA ASP A 149 -14.02 -5.07 16.74
C ASP A 149 -12.94 -5.93 16.07
N MET A 150 -12.15 -5.32 15.17
CA MET A 150 -11.10 -5.97 14.38
C MET A 150 -10.15 -6.86 15.20
N TYR A 151 -9.81 -6.41 16.41
CA TYR A 151 -8.89 -7.10 17.32
C TYR A 151 -9.60 -7.78 18.49
N ARG A 152 -10.92 -7.89 18.44
CA ARG A 152 -11.70 -8.47 19.52
C ARG A 152 -11.48 -9.97 19.56
N ASP A 153 -10.60 -10.34 20.47
CA ASP A 153 -10.46 -11.69 20.95
C ASP A 153 -11.33 -11.81 22.20
N ILE A 154 -12.31 -12.71 22.19
CA ILE A 154 -13.25 -12.95 23.31
C ILE A 154 -12.48 -13.25 24.61
N THR A 155 -11.23 -13.69 24.52
CA THR A 155 -10.37 -14.01 25.68
C THR A 155 -9.44 -12.87 26.11
N SER A 156 -9.33 -11.79 25.33
CA SER A 156 -8.37 -10.71 25.58
C SER A 156 -9.02 -9.51 26.25
N VAL A 157 -8.48 -9.11 27.41
CA VAL A 157 -8.95 -7.94 28.17
C VAL A 157 -8.55 -6.60 27.52
N ASP A 158 -7.49 -6.58 26.70
CA ASP A 158 -6.97 -5.36 26.05
C ASP A 158 -7.21 -5.36 24.53
N GLU A 159 -8.35 -4.82 24.13
CA GLU A 159 -8.73 -4.61 22.71
C GLU A 159 -7.76 -3.66 21.97
N MET A 160 -6.99 -2.84 22.69
CA MET A 160 -6.07 -1.85 22.10
C MET A 160 -4.63 -2.37 22.00
N LYS A 161 -4.36 -3.63 22.33
CA LYS A 161 -2.99 -4.19 22.38
C LYS A 161 -2.22 -3.98 21.07
N PHE A 162 -2.85 -4.20 19.92
CA PHE A 162 -2.20 -4.04 18.62
C PHE A 162 -2.00 -2.58 18.25
N GLU A 163 -2.97 -1.70 18.51
CA GLU A 163 -2.80 -0.27 18.23
C GLU A 163 -1.69 0.35 19.10
N LYS A 164 -1.56 -0.07 20.37
CA LYS A 164 -0.44 0.33 21.23
C LYS A 164 0.91 -0.11 20.63
N LEU A 165 1.01 -1.36 20.16
CA LEU A 165 2.22 -1.88 19.53
C LEU A 165 2.53 -1.18 18.19
N LEU A 166 1.50 -0.80 17.43
CA LEU A 166 1.63 -0.11 16.14
C LEU A 166 1.94 1.38 16.29
N SER A 167 1.57 2.01 17.40
CA SER A 167 1.68 3.46 17.59
C SER A 167 3.06 4.04 17.29
N LYS A 168 4.14 3.31 17.60
CA LYS A 168 5.51 3.72 17.27
C LYS A 168 5.74 3.77 15.76
N LEU A 169 5.38 2.70 15.05
CA LEU A 169 5.52 2.60 13.58
C LEU A 169 4.64 3.63 12.87
N GLU A 170 3.41 3.83 13.36
CA GLU A 170 2.49 4.85 12.87
C GLU A 170 3.07 6.26 13.09
N GLY A 171 3.60 6.54 14.28
CA GLY A 171 4.24 7.80 14.61
C GLY A 171 5.40 8.12 13.66
N THR A 172 6.34 7.20 13.49
CA THR A 172 7.47 7.34 12.55
C THR A 172 6.99 7.58 11.13
N SER A 173 6.05 6.78 10.64
CA SER A 173 5.55 6.87 9.25
C SER A 173 4.76 8.15 9.01
N SER A 174 3.93 8.57 9.97
CA SER A 174 3.12 9.79 9.88
C SER A 174 3.98 11.05 9.71
N MET A 175 5.16 11.10 10.34
CA MET A 175 6.09 12.21 10.18
C MET A 175 6.60 12.30 8.74
N PHE A 176 6.95 11.18 8.12
CA PHE A 176 7.39 11.17 6.72
C PHE A 176 6.27 11.60 5.77
N PHE A 177 5.06 11.10 5.97
CA PHE A 177 3.91 11.47 5.14
C PHE A 177 3.53 12.94 5.28
N ARG A 178 3.73 13.52 6.48
CA ARG A 178 3.61 14.98 6.66
C ARG A 178 4.65 15.72 5.82
N LYS A 179 5.92 15.29 5.83
CA LYS A 179 6.98 15.86 4.97
C LYS A 179 6.64 15.77 3.49
N ILE A 180 6.07 14.65 3.02
CA ILE A 180 5.61 14.50 1.62
C ILE A 180 4.66 15.65 1.24
N ARG A 181 3.75 16.03 2.14
CA ARG A 181 2.76 17.09 1.89
C ARG A 181 3.30 18.51 2.05
N SER A 182 4.16 18.76 3.03
CA SER A 182 4.57 20.13 3.39
C SER A 182 5.59 20.76 2.44
N GLY A 183 6.15 19.97 1.51
CA GLY A 183 7.23 20.43 0.64
C GLY A 183 8.61 20.31 1.28
N GLU A 184 8.70 19.92 2.56
CA GLU A 184 9.96 19.68 3.28
C GLU A 184 10.83 18.61 2.61
N ASP A 185 12.11 18.60 2.99
CA ASP A 185 13.09 17.60 2.57
C ASP A 185 12.65 16.19 2.95
N LEU A 186 12.62 15.31 1.95
CA LEU A 186 12.22 13.92 2.10
C LEU A 186 13.42 13.06 2.47
N SER A 187 13.94 13.27 3.67
CA SER A 187 15.02 12.45 4.23
C SER A 187 14.49 11.43 5.24
N LEU A 188 15.02 10.21 5.15
CA LEU A 188 14.82 9.12 6.10
C LEU A 188 16.17 8.50 6.45
N THR A 189 16.42 8.21 7.72
CA THR A 189 17.48 7.27 8.06
C THR A 189 17.11 5.86 7.62
N ARG A 190 18.06 4.94 7.55
CA ARG A 190 17.81 3.53 7.25
C ARG A 190 16.76 2.92 8.17
N VAL A 191 16.92 3.14 9.48
CA VAL A 191 15.96 2.64 10.49
C VAL A 191 14.56 3.20 10.23
N GLN A 192 14.43 4.49 9.93
CA GLN A 192 13.13 5.10 9.64
C GLN A 192 12.52 4.56 8.34
N LEU A 193 13.34 4.31 7.31
CA LEU A 193 12.90 3.71 6.05
C LEU A 193 12.39 2.28 6.26
N GLU A 194 13.13 1.46 7.00
CA GLU A 194 12.75 0.08 7.30
C GLU A 194 11.48 0.02 8.17
N ASP A 195 11.37 0.87 9.20
CA ASP A 195 10.16 1.01 10.02
C ASP A 195 8.95 1.44 9.18
N MET A 196 9.12 2.38 8.24
CA MET A 196 8.06 2.82 7.34
C MET A 196 7.63 1.70 6.39
N LYS A 197 8.57 0.97 5.77
CA LYS A 197 8.22 -0.17 4.90
C LYS A 197 7.47 -1.24 5.68
N LYS A 198 7.97 -1.59 6.87
CA LYS A 198 7.32 -2.51 7.81
C LYS A 198 5.90 -2.05 8.16
N PHE A 199 5.72 -0.76 8.45
CA PHE A 199 4.41 -0.18 8.69
C PHE A 199 3.47 -0.39 7.49
N LEU A 200 3.90 -0.04 6.28
CA LEU A 200 3.13 -0.22 5.05
C LEU A 200 2.73 -1.69 4.82
N CYS A 201 3.66 -2.62 5.00
CA CYS A 201 3.42 -4.05 4.88
C CYS A 201 2.38 -4.54 5.91
N ILE A 202 2.46 -4.09 7.17
CA ILE A 202 1.48 -4.44 8.19
C ILE A 202 0.11 -3.83 7.87
N MET A 203 0.05 -2.60 7.34
CA MET A 203 -1.22 -1.98 6.95
C MET A 203 -1.88 -2.74 5.78
N MET A 204 -1.10 -3.26 4.83
CA MET A 204 -1.60 -4.17 3.80
C MET A 204 -2.12 -5.48 4.41
N TYR A 205 -1.33 -6.13 5.27
CA TYR A 205 -1.70 -7.41 5.89
C TYR A 205 -2.91 -7.32 6.82
N ARG A 206 -3.14 -6.16 7.46
CA ARG A 206 -4.32 -5.94 8.30
C ARG A 206 -5.55 -5.49 7.48
N GLY A 207 -5.45 -5.39 6.15
CA GLY A 207 -6.55 -5.00 5.28
C GLY A 207 -7.79 -5.88 5.47
N GLU A 208 -8.97 -5.34 5.18
CA GLU A 208 -10.24 -6.03 5.44
C GLU A 208 -10.32 -7.40 4.76
N HIS A 209 -9.89 -7.50 3.50
CA HIS A 209 -9.88 -8.77 2.77
C HIS A 209 -9.11 -9.85 3.54
N ARG A 210 -7.88 -9.54 3.96
CA ARG A 210 -7.03 -10.45 4.73
C ARG A 210 -7.63 -10.76 6.09
N TRP A 211 -8.20 -9.77 6.78
CA TRP A 211 -8.90 -10.00 8.04
C TRP A 211 -10.06 -11.00 7.86
N ARG A 212 -10.88 -10.85 6.81
CA ARG A 212 -12.00 -11.76 6.52
C ARG A 212 -11.56 -13.17 6.17
N GLU A 213 -10.42 -13.35 5.51
CA GLU A 213 -9.86 -14.69 5.27
C GLU A 213 -9.70 -15.48 6.58
N TYR A 214 -9.21 -14.83 7.64
CA TYR A 214 -9.03 -15.47 8.94
C TYR A 214 -10.25 -15.43 9.86
N HIS A 215 -11.05 -14.37 9.76
CA HIS A 215 -12.23 -14.19 10.60
C HIS A 215 -13.42 -15.00 10.10
N ASP A 216 -13.71 -14.93 8.80
CA ASP A 216 -14.86 -15.58 8.14
C ASP A 216 -14.48 -16.93 7.52
N GLY A 217 -13.19 -17.29 7.47
CA GLY A 217 -12.70 -18.54 6.88
C GLY A 217 -12.74 -18.57 5.35
N LEU A 218 -12.69 -17.41 4.69
CA LEU A 218 -12.80 -17.26 3.23
C LEU A 218 -11.49 -17.58 2.49
N LEU A 219 -10.85 -18.69 2.84
CA LEU A 219 -9.58 -19.13 2.27
C LEU A 219 -9.80 -19.95 1.00
N ASN A 220 -8.91 -19.78 0.00
CA ASN A 220 -8.87 -20.73 -1.11
C ASN A 220 -8.39 -22.12 -0.64
N PHE A 221 -8.73 -23.16 -1.40
CA PHE A 221 -8.45 -24.56 -1.04
C PHE A 221 -6.97 -24.83 -0.70
N LYS A 222 -6.05 -24.23 -1.48
CA LYS A 222 -4.61 -24.42 -1.29
C LYS A 222 -4.13 -23.77 0.01
N THR A 223 -4.48 -22.51 0.23
CA THR A 223 -4.15 -21.78 1.45
C THR A 223 -4.74 -22.47 2.68
N HIS A 224 -5.95 -23.01 2.58
CA HIS A 224 -6.57 -23.73 3.69
C HIS A 224 -5.76 -24.98 4.10
N GLY A 225 -5.25 -25.74 3.13
CA GLY A 225 -4.43 -26.94 3.39
C GLY A 225 -3.14 -26.64 4.13
N SER A 226 -2.32 -25.74 3.60
CA SER A 226 -1.04 -25.33 4.20
C SER A 226 -1.22 -24.64 5.55
N LEU A 227 -2.29 -23.86 5.70
CA LEU A 227 -2.58 -23.18 6.96
C LEU A 227 -2.99 -24.17 8.06
N LYS A 228 -3.73 -25.23 7.70
CA LYS A 228 -4.06 -26.30 8.66
C LYS A 228 -2.80 -27.01 9.15
N ILE A 229 -1.84 -27.31 8.27
CA ILE A 229 -0.55 -27.89 8.65
C ILE A 229 0.18 -26.96 9.63
N HIS A 230 0.23 -25.66 9.34
CA HIS A 230 0.84 -24.68 10.24
C HIS A 230 0.13 -24.63 11.61
N MET A 231 -1.20 -24.65 11.62
CA MET A 231 -2.00 -24.66 12.85
C MET A 231 -1.74 -25.92 13.69
N ASP A 232 -1.73 -27.10 13.06
CA ASP A 232 -1.49 -28.38 13.72
C ASP A 232 -0.07 -28.42 14.33
N ASN A 233 0.95 -27.98 13.58
CA ASN A 233 2.34 -27.92 14.02
C ASN A 233 2.57 -26.94 15.17
N ASN A 234 1.81 -25.84 15.23
CA ASN A 234 1.95 -24.80 16.25
C ASN A 234 0.89 -24.88 17.35
N HIS A 235 0.09 -25.95 17.38
CA HIS A 235 -1.01 -26.17 18.33
C HIS A 235 -2.03 -25.02 18.38
N ILE A 236 -2.28 -24.37 17.24
CA ILE A 236 -3.21 -23.26 17.11
C ILE A 236 -4.60 -23.81 16.78
N LYS A 237 -5.60 -23.48 17.60
CA LYS A 237 -6.96 -24.04 17.45
C LYS A 237 -7.89 -23.19 16.58
N LYS A 238 -7.69 -21.87 16.57
CA LYS A 238 -8.54 -20.94 15.83
C LYS A 238 -7.75 -20.24 14.74
N LEU A 239 -8.39 -20.07 13.59
CA LEU A 239 -7.81 -19.39 12.45
C LEU A 239 -7.41 -17.94 12.78
N GLN A 240 -8.26 -17.23 13.52
CA GLN A 240 -7.99 -15.86 13.99
C GLN A 240 -6.70 -15.75 14.82
N ASP A 241 -6.36 -16.78 15.61
CA ASP A 241 -5.15 -16.79 16.43
C ASP A 241 -3.89 -16.82 15.57
N VAL A 242 -3.94 -17.42 14.37
CA VAL A 242 -2.83 -17.36 13.41
C VAL A 242 -2.64 -15.92 12.91
N TRP A 243 -3.72 -15.24 12.55
CA TRP A 243 -3.65 -13.85 12.10
C TRP A 243 -3.09 -12.92 13.18
N PHE A 244 -3.55 -13.08 14.42
CA PHE A 244 -3.02 -12.35 15.57
C PHE A 244 -1.54 -12.67 15.85
N GLY A 245 -1.16 -13.95 15.75
CA GLY A 245 0.22 -14.42 15.89
C GLY A 245 1.13 -13.75 14.87
N ASN A 246 0.75 -13.80 13.59
CA ASN A 246 1.48 -13.17 12.49
C ASN A 246 1.63 -11.65 12.71
N LEU A 247 0.54 -10.93 13.01
CA LEU A 247 0.59 -9.50 13.29
C LEU A 247 1.54 -9.17 14.45
N LYS A 248 1.41 -9.89 15.56
CA LYS A 248 2.22 -9.66 16.77
C LYS A 248 3.70 -9.88 16.46
N TRP A 249 4.00 -10.92 15.70
CA TRP A 249 5.37 -11.23 15.30
C TRP A 249 5.91 -10.14 14.37
N PHE A 250 5.21 -9.79 13.28
CA PHE A 250 5.65 -8.71 12.40
C PHE A 250 5.92 -7.41 13.15
N ILE A 251 5.03 -6.99 14.05
CA ILE A 251 5.20 -5.74 14.78
C ILE A 251 6.44 -5.79 15.70
N LYS A 252 6.68 -6.91 16.38
CA LYS A 252 7.76 -7.03 17.37
C LYS A 252 9.12 -7.39 16.80
N THR A 253 9.17 -8.09 15.67
CA THR A 253 10.40 -8.60 15.08
C THR A 253 11.09 -7.52 14.23
N PRO A 254 12.39 -7.23 14.44
CA PRO A 254 13.15 -6.33 13.59
C PRO A 254 13.09 -6.72 12.10
N PRO A 255 13.10 -5.75 11.16
CA PRO A 255 13.09 -6.05 9.72
C PRO A 255 14.21 -6.99 9.27
N SER A 256 15.42 -6.87 9.84
CA SER A 256 16.55 -7.78 9.59
C SER A 256 16.21 -9.23 9.88
N ASP A 257 15.63 -9.48 11.05
CA ASP A 257 15.33 -10.83 11.52
C ASP A 257 14.20 -11.46 10.71
N ILE A 258 13.25 -10.64 10.23
CA ILE A 258 12.22 -11.09 9.29
C ILE A 258 12.86 -11.53 7.97
N MET A 259 13.83 -10.75 7.46
CA MET A 259 14.54 -11.08 6.23
C MET A 259 15.40 -12.33 6.38
N ASP A 260 16.07 -12.52 7.51
CA ASP A 260 16.86 -13.72 7.78
C ASP A 260 15.96 -14.96 7.82
N GLU A 261 14.79 -14.85 8.45
CA GLU A 261 13.82 -15.93 8.49
C GLU A 261 13.25 -16.25 7.10
N TYR A 262 12.96 -15.22 6.30
CA TYR A 262 12.54 -15.39 4.90
C TYR A 262 13.62 -16.05 4.04
N LYS A 263 14.89 -15.65 4.18
CA LYS A 263 16.02 -16.26 3.47
C LYS A 263 16.15 -17.75 3.81
N LYS A 264 16.05 -18.13 5.10
CA LYS A 264 16.05 -19.54 5.51
C LYS A 264 14.91 -20.33 4.87
N PHE A 265 13.70 -19.75 4.87
CA PHE A 265 12.54 -20.38 4.25
C PHE A 265 12.77 -20.65 2.76
N ILE A 266 13.20 -19.64 2.00
CA ILE A 266 13.45 -19.79 0.56
C ILE A 266 14.58 -20.76 0.25
N SER A 267 15.66 -20.77 1.04
CA SER A 267 16.75 -21.74 0.89
C SER A 267 16.27 -23.18 1.04
N ASN A 268 15.46 -23.46 2.07
CA ASN A 268 14.90 -24.80 2.29
C ASN A 268 13.93 -25.22 1.17
N GLU A 269 13.11 -24.29 0.67
CA GLU A 269 12.18 -24.57 -0.43
C GLU A 269 12.91 -24.86 -1.76
N ALA A 270 14.00 -24.12 -2.04
CA ALA A 270 14.80 -24.32 -3.24
C ALA A 270 15.47 -25.71 -3.27
N GLU A 271 15.87 -26.22 -2.12
CA GLU A 271 16.45 -27.57 -1.99
C GLU A 271 15.41 -28.68 -2.19
N ASN A 272 14.14 -28.44 -1.88
CA ASN A 272 13.08 -29.45 -1.88
C ASN A 272 12.35 -29.65 -3.23
N ALA A 273 12.68 -28.87 -4.27
CA ALA A 273 12.31 -29.01 -5.70
C ALA A 273 10.84 -29.37 -6.08
N SER A 274 9.90 -29.40 -5.13
CA SER A 274 8.55 -29.92 -5.31
C SER A 274 7.49 -28.86 -4.97
N GLY A 275 7.46 -27.81 -5.79
CA GLY A 275 6.21 -27.14 -6.17
C GLY A 275 5.50 -26.27 -5.12
N GLY A 276 6.01 -25.05 -4.94
CA GLY A 276 5.26 -23.89 -4.43
C GLY A 276 4.86 -23.93 -2.95
N THR A 277 4.45 -22.77 -2.43
CA THR A 277 4.08 -22.50 -1.03
C THR A 277 2.91 -23.32 -0.47
N THR A 278 2.42 -24.32 -1.21
CA THR A 278 1.15 -24.99 -0.98
C THR A 278 1.25 -26.23 -0.11
N ASN A 279 2.44 -26.74 0.18
CA ASN A 279 2.71 -27.89 1.07
C ASN A 279 4.04 -27.72 1.82
N THR A 280 4.31 -26.52 2.36
CA THR A 280 5.60 -26.29 3.03
C THR A 280 5.58 -26.93 4.41
N GLU A 281 6.63 -27.68 4.75
CA GLU A 281 6.90 -28.16 6.11
C GLU A 281 7.47 -27.06 7.00
N TYR A 282 7.27 -25.78 6.64
CA TYR A 282 7.84 -24.66 7.36
C TYR A 282 7.27 -24.57 8.78
N GLN A 283 8.13 -24.82 9.76
CA GLN A 283 7.81 -24.80 11.20
C GLN A 283 8.22 -23.48 11.89
N GLY A 284 8.30 -22.39 11.13
CA GLY A 284 8.70 -21.11 11.72
C GLY A 284 7.59 -20.43 12.52
N PRO A 285 7.91 -19.26 13.10
CA PRO A 285 7.08 -18.60 14.12
C PRO A 285 5.78 -17.99 13.57
N ILE A 286 5.63 -17.92 12.25
CA ILE A 286 4.47 -17.38 11.55
C ILE A 286 4.11 -18.24 10.34
N TYR A 287 2.92 -18.01 9.80
CA TYR A 287 2.50 -18.72 8.60
C TYR A 287 3.34 -18.35 7.37
N ALA A 288 3.77 -19.35 6.60
CA ALA A 288 4.72 -19.22 5.49
C ALA A 288 4.28 -18.18 4.44
N THR A 289 3.00 -18.17 4.05
CA THR A 289 2.51 -17.18 3.05
C THR A 289 2.64 -15.75 3.56
N ALA A 290 2.36 -15.51 4.85
CA ALA A 290 2.53 -14.19 5.44
C ALA A 290 4.01 -13.79 5.45
N LEU A 291 4.93 -14.72 5.76
CA LEU A 291 6.36 -14.48 5.70
C LEU A 291 6.82 -14.12 4.28
N CYS A 292 6.34 -14.85 3.26
CA CYS A 292 6.68 -14.60 1.86
C CYS A 292 6.26 -13.20 1.43
N GLU A 293 5.00 -12.83 1.67
CA GLU A 293 4.50 -11.49 1.30
C GLU A 293 5.33 -10.38 1.95
N PHE A 294 5.71 -10.56 3.22
CA PHE A 294 6.52 -9.57 3.92
C PHE A 294 7.96 -9.54 3.39
N GLY A 295 8.60 -10.71 3.26
CA GLY A 295 9.98 -10.86 2.81
C GLY A 295 10.19 -10.43 1.36
N GLU A 296 9.17 -10.59 0.51
CA GLU A 296 9.19 -10.08 -0.86
C GLU A 296 9.06 -8.56 -0.90
N MET A 297 8.22 -7.95 -0.07
CA MET A 297 7.96 -6.50 -0.09
C MET A 297 9.07 -5.65 0.55
N VAL A 298 9.65 -6.06 1.67
CA VAL A 298 10.69 -5.30 2.40
C VAL A 298 11.88 -4.86 1.52
N PRO A 299 12.45 -5.70 0.63
CA PRO A 299 13.56 -5.30 -0.23
C PRO A 299 13.15 -4.34 -1.36
N HIS A 300 11.86 -4.06 -1.54
CA HIS A 300 11.41 -3.13 -2.58
C HIS A 300 11.98 -1.73 -2.36
N TYR A 301 12.30 -1.08 -3.46
CA TYR A 301 12.69 0.32 -3.48
C TYR A 301 11.46 1.22 -3.22
N VAL A 302 11.64 2.44 -2.69
CA VAL A 302 10.54 3.37 -2.38
C VAL A 302 10.58 4.57 -3.32
N CYS A 303 9.52 4.79 -4.09
CA CYS A 303 9.31 6.04 -4.83
C CYS A 303 8.26 6.91 -4.14
N VAL A 304 8.42 8.24 -4.26
CA VAL A 304 7.39 9.21 -3.87
C VAL A 304 6.84 9.87 -5.12
N TRP A 305 5.58 9.56 -5.43
CA TRP A 305 4.89 10.00 -6.64
C TRP A 305 3.95 11.16 -6.34
N GLN A 306 3.96 12.17 -7.21
CA GLN A 306 3.12 13.36 -7.17
C GLN A 306 2.30 13.45 -8.47
N ALA A 307 0.99 13.39 -8.36
CA ALA A 307 0.06 13.13 -9.46
C ALA A 307 -0.19 14.25 -10.51
N GLU A 308 0.76 14.92 -11.20
CA GLU A 308 0.55 16.08 -12.14
C GLU A 308 -0.55 17.14 -11.78
N GLU A 309 -0.59 18.31 -12.41
CA GLU A 309 -1.72 19.22 -12.17
C GLU A 309 -2.97 18.76 -12.94
N GLY A 310 -4.16 18.85 -12.34
CA GLY A 310 -5.42 18.43 -12.99
C GLY A 310 -5.67 16.92 -13.05
N SER A 311 -4.90 16.13 -12.29
CA SER A 311 -5.13 14.70 -12.08
C SER A 311 -5.05 14.35 -10.59
N GLU A 312 -5.71 13.27 -10.19
CA GLU A 312 -5.79 12.86 -8.78
C GLU A 312 -5.79 11.33 -8.68
N PHE A 313 -5.09 10.79 -7.67
CA PHE A 313 -5.21 9.39 -7.28
C PHE A 313 -6.54 9.14 -6.56
N ILE A 314 -7.07 7.93 -6.70
CA ILE A 314 -8.25 7.45 -5.99
C ILE A 314 -7.87 6.43 -4.91
N LEU A 315 -8.81 6.11 -4.02
CA LEU A 315 -8.73 4.96 -3.13
C LEU A 315 -9.84 3.96 -3.46
N SER A 316 -9.59 2.70 -3.12
CA SER A 316 -10.60 1.64 -3.05
C SER A 316 -10.51 0.98 -1.67
N ASP A 317 -11.48 0.17 -1.31
CA ASP A 317 -11.45 -0.65 -0.09
C ASP A 317 -10.24 -1.62 0.00
N ASN A 318 -9.60 -1.92 -1.13
CA ASN A 318 -8.37 -2.70 -1.21
C ASN A 318 -7.07 -1.87 -1.08
N CYS A 319 -7.17 -0.54 -0.85
CA CYS A 319 -6.09 0.43 -0.64
C CYS A 319 -4.64 -0.03 -0.82
N PHE A 320 -4.07 -0.69 0.19
CA PHE A 320 -2.65 -1.05 0.26
C PHE A 320 -2.33 -2.43 -0.32
N GLY A 321 -3.34 -3.18 -0.76
CA GLY A 321 -3.20 -4.42 -1.51
C GLY A 321 -3.25 -4.23 -3.02
N ALA A 322 -3.38 -2.99 -3.52
CA ALA A 322 -3.35 -2.71 -4.95
C ALA A 322 -1.90 -2.74 -5.47
N PHE A 323 -1.63 -3.63 -6.42
CA PHE A 323 -0.31 -3.75 -7.04
C PHE A 323 -0.41 -3.94 -8.55
N GLU A 324 0.60 -3.45 -9.26
CA GLU A 324 0.90 -3.90 -10.60
C GLU A 324 1.80 -5.12 -10.49
N GLY A 325 1.48 -6.23 -11.18
CA GLY A 325 2.37 -7.38 -11.21
C GLY A 325 1.99 -8.45 -12.22
N ASN A 326 2.63 -9.60 -12.11
CA ASN A 326 2.30 -10.78 -12.90
C ASN A 326 2.42 -12.05 -12.06
N LYS A 327 1.43 -12.95 -12.16
CA LYS A 327 1.40 -14.24 -11.43
C LYS A 327 1.69 -14.09 -9.92
N GLY A 328 1.17 -13.04 -9.30
CA GLY A 328 1.36 -12.77 -7.87
C GLY A 328 2.66 -12.03 -7.50
N ILE A 329 3.56 -11.78 -8.45
CA ILE A 329 4.78 -11.01 -8.21
C ILE A 329 4.49 -9.53 -8.51
N PRO A 330 4.49 -8.64 -7.51
CA PRO A 330 4.35 -7.21 -7.74
C PRO A 330 5.60 -6.64 -8.41
N PHE A 331 5.40 -5.82 -9.44
CA PHE A 331 6.37 -4.84 -9.92
C PHE A 331 6.27 -3.56 -9.08
N HIS A 332 5.03 -3.16 -8.75
CA HIS A 332 4.73 -1.94 -8.00
C HIS A 332 3.62 -2.21 -7.01
N SER A 333 3.84 -1.93 -5.74
CA SER A 333 2.77 -1.89 -4.73
C SER A 333 2.45 -0.43 -4.40
N PHE A 334 1.18 -0.05 -4.51
CA PHE A 334 0.74 1.34 -4.41
C PHE A 334 0.15 1.65 -3.04
N PHE A 335 0.69 2.67 -2.40
CA PHE A 335 0.21 3.20 -1.12
C PHE A 335 -0.20 4.65 -1.32
N ILE A 336 -1.45 4.87 -1.68
CA ILE A 336 -1.95 6.23 -1.92
C ILE A 336 -2.15 6.93 -0.57
N VAL A 337 -1.42 8.02 -0.35
CA VAL A 337 -1.45 8.78 0.92
C VAL A 337 -2.29 10.06 0.83
N SER A 338 -2.58 10.52 -0.39
CA SER A 338 -3.52 11.60 -0.69
C SER A 338 -3.94 11.57 -2.17
N PRO A 339 -4.96 12.35 -2.58
CA PRO A 339 -5.28 12.52 -4.00
C PRO A 339 -4.10 13.03 -4.83
N ARG A 340 -3.11 13.67 -4.20
CA ARG A 340 -1.93 14.23 -4.88
C ARG A 340 -0.70 13.35 -4.81
N TYR A 341 -0.61 12.45 -3.83
CA TYR A 341 0.63 11.76 -3.48
C TYR A 341 0.41 10.27 -3.27
N ALA A 342 1.34 9.49 -3.81
CA ALA A 342 1.43 8.05 -3.60
C ALA A 342 2.86 7.67 -3.19
N ILE A 343 2.97 6.63 -2.39
CA ILE A 343 4.23 5.93 -2.14
C ILE A 343 4.16 4.63 -2.91
N VAL A 344 5.21 4.34 -3.66
CA VAL A 344 5.24 3.16 -4.53
C VAL A 344 6.43 2.31 -4.12
N LEU A 345 6.15 1.07 -3.70
CA LEU A 345 7.19 0.08 -3.49
C LEU A 345 7.49 -0.58 -4.83
N VAL A 346 8.70 -0.40 -5.36
CA VAL A 346 9.13 -0.90 -6.66
C VAL A 346 10.01 -2.12 -6.48
N ASN A 347 9.66 -3.21 -7.14
CA ASN A 347 10.43 -4.44 -7.08
C ASN A 347 11.73 -4.30 -7.88
N ARG A 348 12.88 -4.37 -7.19
CA ARG A 348 14.21 -4.24 -7.80
C ARG A 348 14.50 -5.35 -8.82
N PHE A 349 13.90 -6.52 -8.65
CA PHE A 349 14.12 -7.67 -9.54
C PHE A 349 13.66 -7.41 -10.99
N TYR A 350 12.75 -6.45 -11.20
CA TYR A 350 12.35 -6.01 -12.54
C TYR A 350 13.32 -4.97 -13.14
N MET A 351 14.02 -4.20 -12.30
CA MET A 351 14.83 -3.06 -12.72
C MET A 351 16.29 -3.40 -13.05
N SER A 352 16.82 -4.50 -12.52
CA SER A 352 18.19 -4.95 -12.78
C SER A 352 18.20 -6.27 -13.54
N PRO A 353 19.16 -6.50 -14.44
CA PRO A 353 19.32 -7.82 -15.05
C PRO A 353 19.53 -8.84 -13.91
N PRO A 354 18.67 -9.86 -13.78
CA PRO A 354 18.70 -10.73 -12.62
C PRO A 354 20.06 -11.42 -12.49
N SER A 355 20.52 -11.70 -11.27
CA SER A 355 21.60 -12.67 -11.06
C SER A 355 21.25 -14.01 -11.72
N SER A 356 22.21 -14.90 -11.96
CA SER A 356 21.94 -16.21 -12.61
C SER A 356 20.87 -17.03 -11.88
N PHE A 357 20.82 -16.94 -10.55
CA PHE A 357 19.81 -17.58 -9.70
C PHE A 357 18.43 -16.92 -9.85
N GLU A 358 18.37 -15.58 -9.74
CA GLU A 358 17.13 -14.82 -9.92
C GLU A 358 16.57 -14.96 -11.34
N ARG A 359 17.43 -15.09 -12.35
CA ARG A 359 17.02 -15.31 -13.75
C ARG A 359 16.26 -16.62 -13.91
N ALA A 360 16.65 -17.68 -13.20
CA ALA A 360 15.98 -18.97 -13.27
C ALA A 360 14.55 -18.91 -12.68
N ILE A 361 14.37 -18.18 -11.57
CA ILE A 361 13.05 -18.01 -10.92
C ILE A 361 12.18 -17.04 -11.73
N LEU A 362 12.73 -15.90 -12.14
CA LEU A 362 11.95 -14.81 -12.74
C LEU A 362 11.65 -15.01 -14.23
N SER A 363 12.53 -15.68 -15.00
CA SER A 363 12.30 -15.90 -16.44
C SER A 363 11.10 -16.79 -16.75
N GLN A 364 10.64 -17.60 -15.78
CA GLN A 364 9.44 -18.43 -15.92
C GLN A 364 8.16 -17.69 -15.49
N GLN A 365 8.27 -16.63 -14.70
CA GLN A 365 7.14 -15.98 -14.03
C GLN A 365 6.82 -14.58 -14.56
N ILE A 366 7.82 -13.81 -15.02
CA ILE A 366 7.60 -12.48 -15.63
C ILE A 366 7.35 -12.65 -17.13
N THR A 367 6.09 -12.56 -17.55
CA THR A 367 5.68 -12.71 -18.96
C THR A 367 5.33 -11.39 -19.62
N ARG A 368 5.37 -10.27 -18.87
CA ARG A 368 5.06 -8.94 -19.37
C ARG A 368 5.98 -7.88 -18.78
N LYS A 369 6.08 -6.75 -19.47
CA LYS A 369 6.75 -5.54 -18.99
C LYS A 369 5.84 -4.75 -18.04
N SER A 370 6.46 -3.93 -17.20
CA SER A 370 5.79 -2.89 -16.42
C SER A 370 5.00 -1.94 -17.30
N TRP A 371 3.92 -1.38 -16.76
CA TRP A 371 3.15 -0.29 -17.32
C TRP A 371 3.79 1.08 -17.10
N PHE A 372 4.68 1.18 -16.12
CA PHE A 372 5.40 2.40 -15.76
C PHE A 372 6.83 2.34 -16.27
N GLU A 373 7.24 3.43 -16.93
CA GLU A 373 8.56 3.60 -17.50
C GLU A 373 9.62 3.86 -16.42
N GLU A 374 10.89 3.66 -16.75
CA GLU A 374 12.01 3.72 -15.80
C GLU A 374 12.18 5.08 -15.12
N GLU A 375 11.74 6.16 -15.74
CA GLU A 375 11.84 7.52 -15.21
C GLU A 375 11.03 7.71 -13.91
N LEU A 376 10.01 6.87 -13.70
CA LEU A 376 9.19 6.87 -12.48
C LEU A 376 9.83 6.09 -11.32
N HIS A 377 11.03 5.55 -11.52
CA HIS A 377 11.75 4.69 -10.57
C HIS A 377 13.08 5.30 -10.09
N ARG A 378 13.15 6.63 -10.01
CA ARG A 378 14.38 7.33 -9.59
C ARG A 378 14.80 6.90 -8.19
N ASN A 379 16.00 6.33 -8.07
CA ASN A 379 16.66 5.98 -6.81
C ASN A 379 16.84 7.20 -5.87
N PRO A 380 16.89 6.99 -4.54
CA PRO A 380 17.13 8.07 -3.60
C PRO A 380 18.62 8.38 -3.60
N GLU A 381 18.97 9.64 -3.37
CA GLU A 381 20.36 9.96 -3.04
C GLU A 381 20.65 9.38 -1.65
N THR A 382 21.66 8.51 -1.56
CA THR A 382 22.04 7.87 -0.29
C THR A 382 23.33 8.49 0.23
N VAL A 383 23.25 9.05 1.43
CA VAL A 383 24.42 9.57 2.17
C VAL A 383 24.85 8.50 3.15
N TYR A 384 25.94 7.81 2.82
CA TYR A 384 26.51 6.76 3.65
C TYR A 384 27.40 7.34 4.73
N MET A 385 27.08 7.08 6.00
CA MET A 385 27.82 7.66 7.13
C MET A 385 29.21 7.02 7.32
N LYS A 386 29.37 5.76 6.90
CA LYS A 386 30.64 5.02 6.95
C LYS A 386 31.35 4.93 5.59
N GLY A 387 30.92 5.75 4.63
CA GLY A 387 31.33 5.64 3.23
C GLY A 387 30.52 4.59 2.45
N PRO A 388 30.52 4.67 1.10
CA PRO A 388 29.85 3.69 0.27
C PRO A 388 30.50 2.32 0.47
N LEU A 389 29.68 1.28 0.54
CA LEU A 389 30.20 -0.07 0.60
C LEU A 389 30.82 -0.48 -0.75
N PRO A 390 31.89 -1.31 -0.73
CA PRO A 390 32.32 -2.06 -1.90
C PRO A 390 31.16 -2.81 -2.56
N GLU A 391 31.18 -2.99 -3.89
CA GLU A 391 30.12 -3.70 -4.65
C GLU A 391 29.87 -5.13 -4.14
N ASP A 392 30.87 -5.74 -3.50
CA ASP A 392 30.90 -7.09 -2.95
C ASP A 392 30.63 -7.17 -1.44
N ALA A 393 30.37 -6.04 -0.77
CA ALA A 393 30.12 -6.04 0.66
C ALA A 393 28.74 -6.63 0.99
N VAL A 394 28.73 -7.51 1.99
CA VAL A 394 27.52 -8.07 2.59
C VAL A 394 26.73 -6.95 3.30
N GLU A 395 25.39 -7.07 3.35
CA GLU A 395 24.46 -6.11 4.00
C GLU A 395 24.90 -5.68 5.43
N SER A 396 25.73 -6.47 6.11
CA SER A 396 26.33 -6.18 7.41
C SER A 396 27.22 -4.92 7.45
N GLY A 397 27.57 -4.33 6.31
CA GLY A 397 28.39 -3.11 6.25
C GLY A 397 27.64 -1.79 6.41
N PHE A 398 26.31 -1.79 6.31
CA PHE A 398 25.54 -0.54 6.30
C PHE A 398 25.41 0.12 7.69
N SER A 399 25.31 1.45 7.73
CA SER A 399 25.04 2.17 8.97
C SER A 399 23.54 2.33 9.18
N PRO A 400 23.01 2.14 10.42
CA PRO A 400 21.61 2.51 10.73
C PRO A 400 21.33 4.00 10.50
N ASP A 401 22.39 4.82 10.52
CA ASP A 401 22.35 6.27 10.33
C ASP A 401 22.50 6.72 8.88
N ASP A 402 22.63 5.79 7.92
CA ASP A 402 22.63 6.13 6.50
C ASP A 402 21.34 6.89 6.15
N VAL A 403 21.47 7.99 5.41
CA VAL A 403 20.33 8.87 5.08
C VAL A 403 19.96 8.73 3.62
N PHE A 404 18.70 8.41 3.38
CA PHE A 404 18.07 8.35 2.06
C PHE A 404 17.29 9.63 1.81
N LYS A 405 17.69 10.38 0.77
CA LYS A 405 16.99 11.59 0.31
C LYS A 405 16.17 11.27 -0.93
N TYR A 406 14.88 11.46 -0.83
CA TYR A 406 13.92 11.22 -1.88
C TYR A 406 13.55 12.51 -2.61
N THR A 407 13.16 12.37 -3.87
CA THR A 407 12.53 13.45 -4.64
C THR A 407 11.09 13.09 -4.94
N ARG A 408 10.22 14.11 -5.04
CA ARG A 408 8.85 13.93 -5.51
C ARG A 408 8.89 13.83 -7.03
N ILE A 409 8.49 12.68 -7.57
CA ILE A 409 8.42 12.46 -9.01
C ILE A 409 7.05 12.91 -9.48
N VAL A 410 7.00 13.91 -10.37
CA VAL A 410 5.74 14.32 -10.99
C VAL A 410 5.34 13.25 -11.99
N VAL A 411 4.26 12.53 -11.67
CA VAL A 411 3.73 11.45 -12.49
C VAL A 411 2.78 12.03 -13.53
N PRO A 412 3.00 11.79 -14.84
CA PRO A 412 2.11 12.24 -15.89
C PRO A 412 0.67 11.78 -15.66
N GLN A 413 -0.29 12.59 -16.06
CA GLN A 413 -1.72 12.33 -15.93
C GLN A 413 -2.13 10.94 -16.45
N GLN A 414 -1.54 10.50 -17.57
CA GLN A 414 -1.80 9.18 -18.13
C GLN A 414 -1.39 8.05 -17.18
N ASP A 415 -0.26 8.18 -16.50
CA ASP A 415 0.24 7.18 -15.55
C ASP A 415 -0.55 7.21 -14.24
N VAL A 416 -1.03 8.38 -13.81
CA VAL A 416 -2.02 8.47 -12.71
C VAL A 416 -3.28 7.67 -13.06
N TYR A 417 -3.75 7.74 -14.31
CA TYR A 417 -4.90 6.94 -14.76
C TYR A 417 -4.62 5.45 -14.90
N LYS A 418 -3.38 5.04 -15.18
CA LYS A 418 -2.97 3.64 -15.08
C LYS A 418 -3.06 3.15 -13.64
N VAL A 419 -2.53 3.91 -12.67
CA VAL A 419 -2.66 3.57 -11.24
C VAL A 419 -4.14 3.47 -10.86
N ASN A 420 -4.94 4.50 -11.17
CA ASN A 420 -6.36 4.49 -10.86
C ASN A 420 -7.07 3.29 -11.51
N SER A 421 -6.68 2.88 -12.72
CA SER A 421 -7.24 1.68 -13.37
C SER A 421 -6.98 0.40 -12.58
N ILE A 422 -5.81 0.26 -11.94
CA ILE A 422 -5.51 -0.85 -11.03
C ILE A 422 -6.46 -0.81 -9.82
N PHE A 423 -6.63 0.36 -9.19
CA PHE A 423 -7.55 0.51 -8.06
C PHE A 423 -9.02 0.27 -8.45
N LEU A 424 -9.41 0.68 -9.65
CA LEU A 424 -10.73 0.42 -10.20
C LEU A 424 -10.93 -1.09 -10.38
N ASP A 425 -9.95 -1.83 -10.89
CA ASP A 425 -10.07 -3.28 -11.08
C ASP A 425 -9.97 -4.08 -9.77
N CYS A 426 -9.14 -3.64 -8.83
CA CYS A 426 -8.88 -4.34 -7.57
C CYS A 426 -9.91 -4.03 -6.46
N ARG A 427 -10.98 -3.29 -6.74
CA ARG A 427 -12.01 -2.93 -5.74
C ARG A 427 -12.93 -4.11 -5.45
N ASP A 428 -13.47 -4.15 -4.24
CA ASP A 428 -14.56 -5.07 -3.89
C ASP A 428 -15.83 -4.25 -3.58
N LYS A 429 -15.75 -3.30 -2.65
CA LYS A 429 -16.94 -2.65 -2.05
C LYS A 429 -17.12 -1.18 -2.40
N SER A 430 -16.05 -0.39 -2.39
CA SER A 430 -16.19 1.06 -2.51
C SER A 430 -15.00 1.74 -3.18
N LEU A 431 -15.27 2.94 -3.67
CA LEU A 431 -14.28 3.83 -4.26
C LEU A 431 -14.39 5.20 -3.63
N THR A 432 -13.25 5.78 -3.28
CA THR A 432 -13.17 7.12 -2.76
C THR A 432 -12.38 8.01 -3.71
N TYR A 433 -12.95 9.17 -4.01
CA TYR A 433 -12.34 10.13 -4.92
C TYR A 433 -12.65 11.55 -4.47
N LYS A 434 -11.78 12.49 -4.87
CA LYS A 434 -11.95 13.89 -4.53
C LYS A 434 -12.69 14.66 -5.63
N SER A 435 -12.13 14.74 -6.84
CA SER A 435 -12.74 15.45 -7.96
C SER A 435 -13.62 14.55 -8.84
N THR A 436 -14.87 14.96 -9.06
CA THR A 436 -15.79 14.34 -10.04
C THR A 436 -15.19 14.31 -11.45
N VAL A 437 -14.49 15.37 -11.86
CA VAL A 437 -13.85 15.46 -13.18
C VAL A 437 -12.71 14.44 -13.30
N CYS A 438 -11.83 14.36 -12.29
CA CYS A 438 -10.71 13.41 -12.29
C CYS A 438 -11.19 11.96 -12.25
N MET A 439 -12.25 11.69 -11.48
CA MET A 439 -12.87 10.37 -11.44
C MET A 439 -13.45 9.96 -12.79
N LEU A 440 -14.19 10.86 -13.46
CA LEU A 440 -14.75 10.58 -14.78
C LEU A 440 -13.65 10.33 -15.83
N LYS A 441 -12.54 11.08 -15.78
CA LYS A 441 -11.39 10.85 -16.67
C LYS A 441 -10.73 9.49 -16.41
N SER A 442 -10.56 9.12 -15.14
CA SER A 442 -10.03 7.80 -14.76
C SER A 442 -10.91 6.66 -15.26
N LEU A 443 -12.24 6.77 -15.13
CA LEU A 443 -13.19 5.76 -15.62
C LEU A 443 -13.14 5.60 -17.15
N ARG A 444 -13.05 6.71 -17.89
CA ARG A 444 -12.91 6.68 -19.36
C ARG A 444 -11.60 6.03 -19.78
N PHE A 445 -10.51 6.31 -19.07
CA PHE A 445 -9.23 5.66 -19.34
C PHE A 445 -9.33 4.16 -19.06
N TYR A 446 -9.90 3.75 -17.92
CA TYR A 446 -10.10 2.34 -17.58
C TYR A 446 -10.90 1.59 -18.64
N ASP A 447 -12.03 2.13 -19.12
CA ASP A 447 -12.81 1.50 -20.20
C ASP A 447 -12.01 1.28 -21.49
N LYS A 448 -11.07 2.19 -21.81
CA LYS A 448 -10.20 2.07 -22.98
C LYS A 448 -9.19 0.93 -22.84
N VAL A 449 -8.69 0.69 -21.63
CA VAL A 449 -7.59 -0.26 -21.39
C VAL A 449 -8.05 -1.61 -20.85
N LYS A 450 -9.26 -1.70 -20.26
CA LYS A 450 -9.64 -2.87 -19.45
C LYS A 450 -9.61 -4.19 -20.22
N SER A 451 -10.12 -4.21 -21.44
CA SER A 451 -10.18 -5.43 -22.27
C SER A 451 -8.95 -5.67 -23.15
N ASN A 452 -8.00 -4.73 -23.19
CA ASN A 452 -6.83 -4.80 -24.07
C ASN A 452 -5.51 -5.03 -23.34
N SER A 453 -5.51 -4.95 -22.01
CA SER A 453 -4.28 -4.98 -21.21
C SER A 453 -3.79 -6.38 -20.86
N GLY A 454 -4.71 -7.36 -20.75
CA GLY A 454 -4.43 -8.64 -20.10
C GLY A 454 -3.99 -8.51 -18.64
N LEU A 455 -4.15 -7.33 -18.04
CA LEU A 455 -3.73 -6.99 -16.68
C LEU A 455 -4.87 -7.16 -15.68
N PHE A 456 -6.09 -6.94 -16.15
CA PHE A 456 -7.26 -6.84 -15.30
C PHE A 456 -7.96 -8.17 -15.22
N ASN A 457 -8.30 -8.57 -14.01
CA ASN A 457 -8.96 -9.84 -13.75
C ASN A 457 -10.48 -9.68 -13.80
N TYR A 458 -10.99 -8.49 -13.48
CA TYR A 458 -12.41 -8.29 -13.21
C TYR A 458 -13.13 -7.45 -14.28
N GLU A 459 -12.43 -6.53 -14.95
CA GLU A 459 -12.95 -5.73 -16.07
C GLU A 459 -14.31 -5.05 -15.78
N HIS A 460 -14.52 -4.59 -14.55
CA HIS A 460 -15.83 -4.15 -14.09
C HIS A 460 -16.48 -3.06 -14.96
N ASP A 461 -17.82 -3.01 -14.96
CA ASP A 461 -18.59 -1.93 -15.59
C ASP A 461 -18.92 -0.80 -14.60
N TYR A 462 -18.72 0.43 -15.06
CA TYR A 462 -18.98 1.67 -14.33
C TYR A 462 -19.97 2.59 -15.03
N THR A 463 -20.77 2.07 -15.96
CA THR A 463 -21.74 2.87 -16.70
C THR A 463 -22.68 3.66 -15.80
N ILE A 464 -23.12 3.09 -14.68
CA ILE A 464 -23.97 3.78 -13.70
C ILE A 464 -23.22 4.94 -13.02
N LEU A 465 -22.00 4.68 -12.51
CA LEU A 465 -21.17 5.72 -11.88
C LEU A 465 -20.87 6.86 -12.86
N LYS A 466 -20.43 6.54 -14.09
CA LYS A 466 -20.16 7.55 -15.13
C LYS A 466 -21.40 8.44 -15.37
N ARG A 467 -22.60 7.86 -15.47
CA ARG A 467 -23.85 8.61 -15.66
C ARG A 467 -24.13 9.56 -14.50
N LYS A 468 -23.93 9.11 -13.26
CA LYS A 468 -24.11 9.95 -12.06
C LYS A 468 -23.12 11.11 -12.02
N LEU A 469 -21.83 10.84 -12.24
CA LEU A 469 -20.81 11.89 -12.30
C LEU A 469 -21.09 12.91 -13.41
N PHE A 470 -21.59 12.47 -14.57
CA PHE A 470 -21.95 13.36 -15.68
C PHE A 470 -23.14 14.27 -15.32
N ALA A 471 -24.16 13.71 -14.66
CA ALA A 471 -25.31 14.48 -14.21
C ALA A 471 -24.91 15.53 -13.15
N ASP A 472 -24.01 15.18 -12.23
CA ASP A 472 -23.52 16.11 -11.21
C ASP A 472 -22.72 17.27 -11.81
N LEU A 473 -21.88 17.02 -12.82
CA LEU A 473 -21.15 18.08 -13.54
C LEU A 473 -22.09 19.06 -14.26
N ASN A 474 -23.15 18.55 -14.89
CA ASN A 474 -24.11 19.41 -15.59
C ASN A 474 -24.92 20.30 -14.63
N ARG A 475 -25.20 19.82 -13.41
CA ARG A 475 -25.89 20.62 -12.38
C ARG A 475 -25.04 21.81 -11.95
N THR A 476 -23.74 21.62 -11.76
CA THR A 476 -22.83 22.70 -11.32
C THR A 476 -22.61 23.81 -12.35
N HIS A 477 -22.92 23.57 -13.63
CA HIS A 477 -22.86 24.59 -14.67
C HIS A 477 -24.15 25.42 -14.81
N SER A 478 -25.25 24.98 -14.19
CA SER A 478 -26.56 25.64 -14.29
C SER A 478 -26.85 26.56 -13.09
N SER A 479 -25.96 26.57 -12.09
CA SER A 479 -25.98 27.43 -10.90
C SER A 479 -24.88 28.47 -10.99
#